data_AF-A0A2T7X8D2-F1
#
_entry.id   AF-A0A2T7X8D2-F1
#
_cell.length_a   1.000
_cell.length_b   1.000
_cell.length_c   1.000
_cell.angle_alpha   90.00
_cell.angle_beta   90.00
_cell.angle_gamma   90.00
#
_symmetry.space_group_name_H-M   'P 1'
#
loop_
_entity.id
_entity.type
_entity.pdbx_description
1 polymer ?
#
loop_
_entity_poly.entity_id
_entity_poly.type
_entity_poly.pdbx_seq_one_letter_code
_entity_poly.pdbx_strand_id
1 'polypeptide(L)'
;MHIHGAWVPISRGQAMAWSRESLDQGSGFSAQMAARLDHEQVHAFAIMPRDRAGADVADFARSAQLGDADLLLGRFLRSLSAISDSILVVDDDLARRGDPGLDDVSFIDDRVIRWNDLQSAPDRLTRLLRTGASGYPLNAFICGAQGGHAFRPPSGPLSESDVELLVREARAVIHSIYDAESFLILVIDQELKELLETHTHAVDSAPES
;
A
#
# COMPACT_ATOMS: atom_id res chain seq x y z
N MET A 1 0.70 -24.29 8.44
CA MET A 1 0.76 -22.91 8.96
C MET A 1 -0.62 -22.31 8.72
N HIS A 2 -1.42 -22.17 9.77
CA HIS A 2 -2.74 -21.54 9.67
C HIS A 2 -2.52 -20.03 9.63
N ILE A 3 -3.19 -19.35 8.70
CA ILE A 3 -3.10 -17.89 8.58
C ILE A 3 -4.28 -17.34 9.36
N HIS A 4 -3.99 -16.56 10.40
CA HIS A 4 -5.04 -16.05 11.28
C HIS A 4 -5.54 -14.68 10.83
N GLY A 5 -5.03 -14.09 9.76
CA GLY A 5 -5.54 -12.82 9.23
C GLY A 5 -6.67 -12.93 8.18
N ALA A 6 -7.38 -11.82 8.00
CA ALA A 6 -8.43 -11.60 7.01
C ALA A 6 -8.39 -10.18 6.45
N TRP A 7 -9.04 -10.04 5.31
CA TRP A 7 -9.37 -8.77 4.70
C TRP A 7 -10.70 -8.29 5.29
N VAL A 8 -10.70 -7.12 5.90
CA VAL A 8 -11.88 -6.59 6.60
C VAL A 8 -12.24 -5.23 5.98
N PRO A 9 -13.45 -5.08 5.44
CA PRO A 9 -13.93 -3.77 4.99
C PRO A 9 -13.97 -2.79 6.16
N ILE A 10 -13.42 -1.58 5.97
CA ILE A 10 -13.45 -0.51 6.96
C ILE A 10 -14.34 0.62 6.48
N SER A 11 -14.95 1.36 7.42
CA SER A 11 -15.70 2.57 7.08
C SER A 11 -14.81 3.59 6.36
N ARG A 12 -15.32 4.16 5.26
CA ARG A 12 -14.60 5.20 4.51
C ARG A 12 -14.16 6.36 5.40
N GLY A 13 -15.01 6.77 6.35
CA GLY A 13 -14.71 7.90 7.24
C GLY A 13 -13.44 7.67 8.09
N GLN A 14 -13.34 6.53 8.76
CA GLN A 14 -12.16 6.18 9.56
C GLN A 14 -10.92 6.02 8.69
N ALA A 15 -11.05 5.31 7.56
CA ALA A 15 -9.96 5.05 6.64
C ALA A 15 -9.39 6.34 6.03
N MET A 16 -10.26 7.29 5.64
CA MET A 16 -9.84 8.60 5.12
C MET A 16 -9.20 9.49 6.17
N ALA A 17 -9.66 9.43 7.43
CA ALA A 17 -9.03 10.18 8.52
C ALA A 17 -7.58 9.72 8.73
N TRP A 18 -7.36 8.40 8.80
CA TRP A 18 -6.03 7.81 8.90
C TRP A 18 -5.15 8.16 7.69
N SER A 19 -5.70 8.03 6.48
CA SER A 19 -4.98 8.30 5.25
C SER A 19 -4.44 9.73 5.17
N ARG A 20 -5.27 10.71 5.54
CA ARG A 20 -4.86 12.13 5.54
C ARG A 20 -3.70 12.37 6.50
N GLU A 21 -3.80 11.88 7.74
CA GLU A 21 -2.73 12.00 8.72
C GLU A 21 -1.41 11.34 8.25
N SER A 22 -1.53 10.19 7.57
CA SER A 22 -0.41 9.46 6.99
C SER A 22 0.24 10.21 5.82
N LEU A 23 -0.57 10.70 4.87
CA LEU A 23 -0.12 11.35 3.65
C LEU A 23 0.43 12.77 3.90
N ASP A 24 -0.10 13.48 4.90
CA ASP A 24 0.40 14.80 5.33
C ASP A 24 1.87 14.75 5.81
N GLN A 25 2.35 13.56 6.18
CA GLN A 25 3.73 13.31 6.60
C GLN A 25 4.64 12.84 5.45
N GLY A 26 4.11 12.68 4.24
CA GLY A 26 4.86 12.19 3.08
C GLY A 26 5.51 13.28 2.23
N SER A 27 5.89 12.89 1.02
CA SER A 27 6.40 13.76 -0.05
C SER A 27 5.31 14.55 -0.78
N GLY A 28 5.71 15.40 -1.73
CA GLY A 28 4.79 16.05 -2.65
C GLY A 28 3.88 15.06 -3.40
N PHE A 29 4.34 13.83 -3.65
CA PHE A 29 3.49 12.77 -4.19
C PHE A 29 2.37 12.37 -3.22
N SER A 30 2.69 12.13 -1.96
CA SER A 30 1.71 11.82 -0.91
C SER A 30 0.68 12.94 -0.75
N ALA A 31 1.11 14.21 -0.78
CA ALA A 31 0.22 15.36 -0.71
C ALA A 31 -0.75 15.45 -1.90
N GLN A 32 -0.26 15.26 -3.13
CA GLN A 32 -1.12 15.22 -4.31
C GLN A 32 -2.09 14.02 -4.29
N MET A 33 -1.65 12.88 -3.78
CA MET A 33 -2.51 11.71 -3.60
C MET A 33 -3.64 11.98 -2.60
N ALA A 34 -3.35 12.67 -1.49
CA ALA A 34 -4.37 13.05 -0.51
C ALA A 34 -5.47 13.92 -1.14
N ALA A 35 -5.08 14.91 -1.95
CA ALA A 35 -6.02 15.75 -2.70
C ALA A 35 -6.86 14.94 -3.69
N ARG A 36 -6.27 13.95 -4.37
CA ARG A 36 -7.00 13.07 -5.28
C ARG A 36 -8.04 12.22 -4.54
N LEU A 37 -7.70 11.61 -3.41
CA LEU A 37 -8.61 10.74 -2.64
C LEU A 37 -9.91 11.45 -2.21
N ASP A 38 -9.88 12.77 -2.03
CA ASP A 38 -11.06 13.57 -1.64
C ASP A 38 -12.13 13.63 -2.74
N HIS A 39 -11.74 13.41 -4.00
CA HIS A 39 -12.62 13.47 -5.17
C HIS A 39 -13.00 12.10 -5.73
N GLU A 40 -12.40 11.02 -5.20
CA GLU A 40 -12.55 9.67 -5.72
C GLU A 40 -13.53 8.83 -4.89
N GLN A 41 -14.14 7.84 -5.54
CA GLN A 41 -14.84 6.78 -4.85
C GLN A 41 -13.82 5.80 -4.27
N VAL A 42 -13.63 5.85 -2.94
CA VAL A 42 -12.63 5.04 -2.23
C VAL A 42 -13.30 3.88 -1.50
N HIS A 43 -12.75 2.68 -1.69
CA HIS A 43 -13.06 1.47 -0.94
C HIS A 43 -11.92 1.15 0.02
N ALA A 44 -12.24 0.98 1.31
CA ALA A 44 -11.24 0.76 2.35
C ALA A 44 -11.28 -0.68 2.86
N PHE A 45 -10.11 -1.30 2.90
CA PHE A 45 -9.90 -2.64 3.44
C PHE A 45 -8.74 -2.59 4.43
N ALA A 46 -8.76 -3.43 5.44
CA ALA A 46 -7.59 -3.66 6.28
C ALA A 46 -7.22 -5.13 6.31
N ILE A 47 -5.92 -5.38 6.45
CA ILE A 47 -5.36 -6.69 6.73
C ILE A 47 -5.20 -6.79 8.25
N MET A 48 -6.00 -7.64 8.88
CA MET A 48 -6.00 -7.81 10.34
C MET A 48 -6.32 -9.27 10.76
N PRO A 49 -6.00 -9.69 12.00
CA PRO A 49 -6.45 -10.97 12.55
C PRO A 49 -7.98 -11.16 12.48
N ARG A 50 -8.43 -12.37 12.10
CA ARG A 50 -9.85 -12.75 11.93
C ARG A 50 -10.68 -12.57 13.19
N ASP A 51 -10.12 -12.91 14.35
CA ASP A 51 -10.76 -12.78 15.65
C ASP A 51 -11.03 -11.32 16.06
N ARG A 52 -10.52 -10.36 15.26
CA ARG A 52 -10.67 -8.92 15.46
C ARG A 52 -11.47 -8.21 14.37
N ALA A 53 -12.09 -8.92 13.42
CA ALA A 53 -12.79 -8.36 12.26
C ALA A 53 -14.04 -7.46 12.55
N GLY A 54 -14.20 -6.94 13.77
CA GLY A 54 -15.25 -5.99 14.15
C GLY A 54 -14.90 -5.05 15.31
N ALA A 55 -13.63 -4.97 15.73
CA ALA A 55 -13.22 -3.97 16.73
C ALA A 55 -13.00 -2.58 16.08
N ASP A 56 -12.81 -1.52 16.88
CA ASP A 56 -12.46 -0.21 16.34
C ASP A 56 -10.99 -0.21 15.85
N VAL A 57 -10.68 0.63 14.86
CA VAL A 57 -9.31 0.80 14.32
C VAL A 57 -8.29 1.03 15.43
N ALA A 58 -8.69 1.84 16.42
CA ALA A 58 -7.90 2.16 17.60
C ALA A 58 -7.67 0.98 18.56
N ASP A 59 -8.60 0.03 18.65
CA ASP A 59 -8.49 -1.14 19.54
C ASP A 59 -7.57 -2.24 18.98
N PHE A 60 -7.23 -2.16 17.68
CA PHE A 60 -6.38 -3.13 16.99
C PHE A 60 -4.90 -3.07 17.34
N ALA A 61 -4.43 -1.95 17.91
CA ALA A 61 -3.04 -1.59 18.19
C ALA A 61 -2.21 -2.58 19.03
N ARG A 62 -2.77 -3.72 19.44
CA ARG A 62 -2.19 -4.60 20.47
C ARG A 62 -2.18 -6.11 20.14
N SER A 63 -2.57 -6.54 18.92
CA SER A 63 -2.89 -7.97 18.72
C SER A 63 -2.47 -8.65 17.41
N ALA A 64 -1.95 -7.94 16.41
CA ALA A 64 -1.57 -8.59 15.15
C ALA A 64 -0.16 -9.21 15.23
N GLN A 65 -0.02 -10.49 14.85
CA GLN A 65 1.30 -11.09 14.67
C GLN A 65 1.87 -10.64 13.32
N LEU A 66 3.02 -9.95 13.35
CA LEU A 66 3.74 -9.40 12.18
C LEU A 66 3.76 -10.30 10.94
N GLY A 67 3.94 -11.61 11.12
CA GLY A 67 4.08 -12.56 10.00
C GLY A 67 2.81 -12.80 9.17
N ASP A 68 1.63 -12.65 9.75
CA ASP A 68 0.37 -12.94 9.05
C ASP A 68 -0.04 -11.81 8.10
N ALA A 69 0.19 -10.56 8.51
CA ALA A 69 -0.10 -9.39 7.69
C ALA A 69 0.78 -9.37 6.43
N ASP A 70 2.07 -9.67 6.57
CA ASP A 70 3.01 -9.76 5.44
C ASP A 70 2.62 -10.86 4.45
N LEU A 71 2.18 -12.01 4.95
CA LEU A 71 1.78 -13.12 4.10
C LEU A 71 0.51 -12.78 3.31
N LEU A 72 -0.49 -12.16 3.95
CA LEU A 72 -1.71 -11.73 3.28
C LEU A 72 -1.46 -10.63 2.26
N LEU A 73 -0.63 -9.65 2.62
CA LEU A 73 -0.22 -8.59 1.71
C LEU A 73 0.54 -9.17 0.52
N GLY A 74 1.49 -10.07 0.75
CA GLY A 74 2.25 -10.74 -0.31
C GLY A 74 1.37 -11.59 -1.23
N ARG A 75 0.32 -12.24 -0.71
CA ARG A 75 -0.68 -12.93 -1.53
C ARG A 75 -1.46 -11.96 -2.41
N PHE A 76 -1.91 -10.85 -1.84
CA PHE A 76 -2.60 -9.81 -2.60
C PHE A 76 -1.73 -9.23 -3.71
N LEU A 77 -0.49 -8.84 -3.41
CA LEU A 77 0.45 -8.31 -4.40
C LEU A 77 0.71 -9.33 -5.53
N ARG A 78 0.79 -10.62 -5.19
CA ARG A 78 0.91 -11.69 -6.18
C ARG A 78 -0.33 -11.82 -7.06
N SER A 79 -1.52 -11.82 -6.48
CA SER A 79 -2.79 -11.85 -7.24
C SER A 79 -2.89 -10.64 -8.18
N LEU A 80 -2.46 -9.47 -7.72
CA LEU A 80 -2.44 -8.26 -8.51
C LEU A 80 -1.43 -8.33 -9.67
N SER A 81 -0.23 -8.85 -9.43
CA SER A 81 0.80 -9.05 -10.46
C SER A 81 0.35 -9.95 -11.63
N ALA A 82 -0.64 -10.83 -11.39
CA ALA A 82 -1.18 -11.73 -12.38
C ALA A 82 -2.16 -11.05 -13.35
N ILE A 83 -2.69 -9.87 -12.98
CA ILE A 83 -3.73 -9.17 -13.74
C ILE A 83 -3.28 -7.78 -14.23
N SER A 84 -2.16 -7.23 -13.74
CA SER A 84 -1.68 -5.92 -14.19
C SER A 84 -0.15 -5.79 -14.27
N ASP A 85 0.33 -5.04 -15.28
CA ASP A 85 1.71 -4.53 -15.36
C ASP A 85 1.86 -3.28 -14.50
N SER A 86 1.65 -3.43 -13.18
CA SER A 86 1.73 -2.35 -12.20
C SER A 86 3.05 -2.38 -11.44
N ILE A 87 3.41 -1.25 -10.85
CA ILE A 87 4.52 -1.11 -9.92
C ILE A 87 4.02 -0.84 -8.50
N LEU A 88 4.83 -1.24 -7.52
CA LEU A 88 4.72 -0.80 -6.14
C LEU A 88 5.68 0.37 -5.94
N VAL A 89 5.17 1.51 -5.49
CA VAL A 89 5.94 2.71 -5.15
C VAL A 89 5.87 2.92 -3.64
N VAL A 90 6.99 3.30 -3.02
CA VAL A 90 7.10 3.56 -1.58
C VAL A 90 7.78 4.91 -1.38
N ASP A 91 7.11 5.78 -0.62
CA ASP A 91 7.67 7.00 -0.05
C ASP A 91 8.52 6.59 1.15
N ASP A 92 9.84 6.54 0.97
CA ASP A 92 10.80 6.08 1.99
C ASP A 92 11.06 7.22 2.98
N ASP A 93 10.41 7.14 4.14
CA ASP A 93 10.51 8.14 5.19
C ASP A 93 11.86 8.13 5.93
N LEU A 94 12.68 7.08 5.74
CA LEU A 94 13.96 6.87 6.42
C LEU A 94 15.16 7.39 5.66
N ALA A 95 14.99 7.62 4.38
CA ALA A 95 16.05 8.07 3.51
C ALA A 95 15.79 9.48 2.99
N ARG A 96 16.86 10.24 2.85
CA ARG A 96 16.89 11.59 2.27
C ARG A 96 17.93 11.66 1.18
N ARG A 97 17.71 12.59 0.25
CA ARG A 97 18.68 12.89 -0.79
C ARG A 97 20.04 13.23 -0.18
N GLY A 98 21.05 12.45 -0.54
CA GLY A 98 22.42 12.59 -0.04
C GLY A 98 22.84 11.51 0.95
N ASP A 99 21.92 10.68 1.43
CA ASP A 99 22.25 9.52 2.26
C ASP A 99 23.09 8.51 1.45
N PRO A 100 24.00 7.76 2.12
CA PRO A 100 24.79 6.73 1.46
C PRO A 100 23.93 5.52 1.05
N GLY A 101 24.33 4.83 -0.02
CA GLY A 101 23.67 3.58 -0.46
C GLY A 101 22.33 3.79 -1.17
N LEU A 102 22.11 4.99 -1.72
CA LEU A 102 20.95 5.31 -2.54
C LEU A 102 21.22 5.01 -4.01
N ASP A 103 21.25 3.72 -4.35
CA ASP A 103 21.35 3.23 -5.73
C ASP A 103 19.96 3.00 -6.32
N ASP A 104 19.77 3.37 -7.59
CA ASP A 104 18.54 3.15 -8.38
C ASP A 104 17.24 3.69 -7.74
N VAL A 105 17.32 4.79 -6.99
CA VAL A 105 16.15 5.47 -6.38
C VAL A 105 15.74 6.72 -7.15
N SER A 106 14.48 7.10 -6.96
CA SER A 106 13.94 8.38 -7.45
C SER A 106 13.81 9.38 -6.30
N PHE A 107 13.72 10.67 -6.60
CA PHE A 107 13.54 11.71 -5.59
C PHE A 107 12.36 12.62 -5.90
N ILE A 108 11.60 12.96 -4.87
CA ILE A 108 10.63 14.04 -4.89
C ILE A 108 11.02 14.98 -3.75
N ASP A 109 11.40 16.21 -4.10
CA ASP A 109 12.05 17.15 -3.21
C ASP A 109 13.34 16.57 -2.58
N ASP A 110 13.36 16.39 -1.26
CA ASP A 110 14.44 15.77 -0.49
C ASP A 110 14.15 14.30 -0.13
N ARG A 111 12.97 13.78 -0.46
CA ARG A 111 12.52 12.44 -0.10
C ARG A 111 12.87 11.41 -1.15
N VAL A 112 13.14 10.20 -0.66
CA VAL A 112 13.48 9.04 -1.50
C VAL A 112 12.20 8.31 -1.87
N ILE A 113 12.05 8.07 -3.16
CA ILE A 113 11.00 7.22 -3.72
C ILE A 113 11.67 5.94 -4.22
N ARG A 114 11.22 4.82 -3.67
CA ARG A 114 11.63 3.49 -4.13
C ARG A 114 10.48 2.85 -4.86
N TRP A 115 10.78 2.05 -5.86
CA TRP A 115 9.74 1.34 -6.58
C TRP A 115 10.23 -0.02 -7.09
N ASN A 116 9.28 -0.87 -7.44
CA ASN A 116 9.55 -2.17 -8.03
C ASN A 116 8.35 -2.68 -8.83
N ASP A 117 8.59 -3.46 -9.88
CA ASP A 117 7.54 -4.16 -10.63
C ASP A 117 6.80 -5.13 -9.71
N LEU A 118 5.47 -5.22 -9.80
CA LEU A 118 4.70 -6.20 -9.03
C LEU A 118 5.01 -7.65 -9.42
N GLN A 119 5.58 -7.87 -10.61
CA GLN A 119 6.07 -9.16 -11.07
C GLN A 119 7.38 -9.59 -10.36
N SER A 120 8.01 -8.72 -9.58
CA SER A 120 9.15 -9.10 -8.76
C SER A 120 8.79 -10.19 -7.73
N ALA A 121 9.82 -10.87 -7.23
CA ALA A 121 9.65 -11.87 -6.17
C ALA A 121 8.91 -11.26 -4.96
N PRO A 122 7.90 -11.95 -4.40
CA PRO A 122 7.09 -11.43 -3.28
C PRO A 122 7.92 -10.95 -2.09
N ASP A 123 8.97 -11.68 -1.70
CA ASP A 123 9.87 -11.30 -0.60
C ASP A 123 10.55 -9.96 -0.84
N ARG A 124 10.79 -9.60 -2.11
CA ARG A 124 11.38 -8.30 -2.50
C ARG A 124 10.36 -7.17 -2.33
N LEU A 125 9.09 -7.42 -2.64
CA LEU A 125 8.01 -6.44 -2.47
C LEU A 125 7.67 -6.22 -0.99
N THR A 126 7.56 -7.29 -0.21
CA THR A 126 7.37 -7.18 1.24
C THR A 126 8.55 -6.48 1.90
N ARG A 127 9.80 -6.81 1.50
CA ARG A 127 10.98 -6.10 2.00
C ARG A 127 10.94 -4.61 1.65
N LEU A 128 10.57 -4.26 0.42
CA LEU A 128 10.45 -2.86 -0.01
C LEU A 128 9.53 -2.06 0.92
N LEU A 129 8.36 -2.60 1.25
CA LEU A 129 7.41 -1.99 2.19
C LEU A 129 7.98 -1.86 3.60
N ARG A 130 8.68 -2.89 4.07
CA ARG A 130 9.28 -2.91 5.41
C ARG A 130 10.48 -1.98 5.55
N THR A 131 11.25 -1.78 4.49
CA THR A 131 12.44 -0.91 4.52
C THR A 131 12.11 0.56 4.34
N GLY A 132 10.97 0.89 3.74
CA GLY A 132 10.57 2.28 3.49
C GLY A 132 9.80 2.95 4.62
N ALA A 133 9.66 2.29 5.79
CA ALA A 133 9.01 2.85 6.97
C ALA A 133 9.68 2.39 8.26
N SER A 134 9.98 3.30 9.21
CA SER A 134 10.56 2.95 10.54
C SER A 134 9.53 2.56 11.59
N GLY A 135 8.26 2.58 11.25
CA GLY A 135 7.19 2.21 12.18
C GLY A 135 5.88 2.89 11.81
N TYR A 136 5.92 4.18 11.47
CA TYR A 136 4.72 4.88 11.02
C TYR A 136 5.04 6.33 10.57
N PRO A 137 4.41 6.86 9.51
CA PRO A 137 3.56 6.15 8.54
C PRO A 137 4.30 5.67 7.27
N LEU A 138 4.08 4.41 6.87
CA LEU A 138 4.36 3.95 5.51
C LEU A 138 3.32 4.57 4.55
N ASN A 139 3.79 5.22 3.50
CA ASN A 139 2.97 5.58 2.35
C ASN A 139 3.45 4.80 1.13
N ALA A 140 2.69 3.79 0.74
CA ALA A 140 2.96 2.98 -0.43
C ALA A 140 1.79 3.02 -1.41
N PHE A 141 2.08 2.84 -2.69
CA PHE A 141 1.14 3.08 -3.77
C PHE A 141 1.27 1.97 -4.81
N ILE A 142 0.12 1.49 -5.28
CA ILE A 142 0.05 0.64 -6.46
C ILE A 142 -0.21 1.56 -7.65
N CYS A 143 0.75 1.67 -8.56
CA CYS A 143 0.63 2.51 -9.75
C CYS A 143 0.63 1.65 -11.02
N GLY A 144 -0.26 1.97 -11.96
CA GLY A 144 -0.23 1.45 -13.31
C GLY A 144 -1.50 1.78 -14.08
N ALA A 145 -1.37 1.98 -15.39
CA ALA A 145 -2.50 2.28 -16.26
C ALA A 145 -3.38 1.04 -16.50
N GLN A 146 -4.71 1.22 -16.55
CA GLN A 146 -5.62 0.18 -17.02
C GLN A 146 -5.27 -0.17 -18.48
N GLY A 147 -4.85 -1.41 -18.73
CA GLY A 147 -4.54 -1.91 -20.08
C GLY A 147 -3.28 -1.32 -20.73
N GLY A 148 -2.43 -0.63 -19.96
CA GLY A 148 -1.18 -0.04 -20.44
C GLY A 148 0.04 -0.49 -19.63
N HIS A 149 1.22 -0.05 -20.05
CA HIS A 149 2.44 -0.24 -19.28
C HIS A 149 2.50 0.76 -18.13
N ALA A 150 2.83 0.31 -16.92
CA ALA A 150 3.08 1.23 -15.82
C ALA A 150 4.26 2.16 -16.15
N PHE A 151 4.08 3.43 -15.79
CA PHE A 151 5.18 4.36 -15.72
C PHE A 151 6.19 3.92 -14.66
N ARG A 152 7.46 3.80 -15.07
CA ARG A 152 8.58 3.39 -14.21
C ARG A 152 9.43 4.62 -13.90
N PRO A 153 9.45 5.11 -12.65
CA PRO A 153 10.17 6.32 -12.30
C PRO A 153 11.66 6.19 -12.65
N PRO A 154 12.26 7.15 -13.38
CA PRO A 154 13.70 7.14 -13.63
C PRO A 154 14.47 7.33 -12.31
N SER A 155 15.70 6.84 -12.26
CA SER A 155 16.61 7.13 -11.15
C SER A 155 16.97 8.62 -11.15
N GLY A 156 16.98 9.24 -9.97
CA GLY A 156 17.20 10.68 -9.82
C GLY A 156 15.93 11.49 -9.59
N PRO A 157 16.01 12.83 -9.70
CA PRO A 157 14.88 13.72 -9.42
C PRO A 157 13.73 13.50 -10.40
N LEU A 158 12.50 13.39 -9.88
CA LEU A 158 11.28 13.35 -10.67
C LEU A 158 10.80 14.76 -10.98
N SER A 159 10.32 14.97 -12.20
CA SER A 159 9.65 16.22 -12.58
C SER A 159 8.23 16.26 -12.02
N GLU A 160 7.62 17.45 -11.98
CA GLU A 160 6.22 17.62 -11.59
C GLU A 160 5.28 16.74 -12.44
N SER A 161 5.53 16.66 -13.76
CA SER A 161 4.75 15.81 -14.67
C SER A 161 4.90 14.32 -14.40
N ASP A 162 6.08 13.86 -13.93
CA ASP A 162 6.29 12.46 -13.51
C ASP A 162 5.48 12.16 -12.25
N VAL A 163 5.44 13.10 -11.31
CA VAL A 163 4.64 12.98 -10.08
C VAL A 163 3.15 12.97 -10.40
N GLU A 164 2.66 13.89 -11.22
CA GLU A 164 1.26 13.93 -11.67
C GLU A 164 0.86 12.63 -12.37
N LEU A 165 1.76 12.06 -13.18
CA LEU A 165 1.55 10.78 -13.84
C LEU A 165 1.40 9.64 -12.83
N LEU A 166 2.29 9.55 -11.84
CA LEU A 166 2.21 8.57 -10.75
C LEU A 166 0.91 8.71 -9.95
N VAL A 167 0.53 9.95 -9.60
CA VAL A 167 -0.73 10.24 -8.90
C VAL A 167 -1.92 9.78 -9.72
N ARG A 168 -1.94 10.05 -11.03
CA ARG A 168 -3.03 9.63 -11.92
C ARG A 168 -3.09 8.12 -12.10
N GLU A 169 -1.94 7.46 -12.16
CA GLU A 169 -1.85 6.00 -12.30
C GLU A 169 -2.03 5.24 -10.99
N ALA A 170 -2.08 5.91 -9.84
CA ALA A 170 -2.34 5.27 -8.56
C ALA A 170 -3.73 4.61 -8.56
N ARG A 171 -3.78 3.31 -8.27
CA ARG A 171 -4.98 2.49 -8.18
C ARG A 171 -5.35 2.14 -6.74
N ALA A 172 -4.33 2.09 -5.87
CA ALA A 172 -4.49 1.92 -4.44
C ALA A 172 -3.39 2.61 -3.65
N VAL A 173 -3.73 2.97 -2.41
CA VAL A 173 -2.80 3.47 -1.39
C VAL A 173 -2.76 2.45 -0.26
N ILE A 174 -1.56 2.13 0.21
CA ILE A 174 -1.28 1.20 1.30
C ILE A 174 -0.61 2.00 2.41
N HIS A 175 -1.23 1.98 3.58
CA HIS A 175 -0.67 2.54 4.80
C HIS A 175 -0.33 1.43 5.78
N SER A 176 0.82 1.54 6.44
CA SER A 176 1.07 0.76 7.65
C SER A 176 0.19 1.29 8.77
N ILE A 177 -0.32 0.38 9.59
CA ILE A 177 -0.96 0.70 10.86
C ILE A 177 -0.13 0.01 11.95
N TYR A 178 0.23 0.75 13.00
CA TYR A 178 0.96 0.26 14.19
C TYR A 178 2.24 -0.50 13.86
N ASP A 179 3.36 0.19 13.58
CA ASP A 179 4.67 -0.42 13.30
C ASP A 179 4.66 -1.46 12.15
N ALA A 180 3.74 -1.24 11.20
CA ALA A 180 3.45 -2.13 10.08
C ALA A 180 3.02 -3.56 10.52
N GLU A 181 2.48 -3.75 11.72
CA GLU A 181 1.85 -5.01 12.11
C GLU A 181 0.50 -5.24 11.40
N SER A 182 -0.08 -4.18 10.83
CA SER A 182 -1.29 -4.24 10.02
C SER A 182 -1.20 -3.25 8.86
N PHE A 183 -2.08 -3.41 7.86
CA PHE A 183 -2.13 -2.53 6.70
C PHE A 183 -3.55 -2.05 6.44
N LEU A 184 -3.69 -0.76 6.16
CA LEU A 184 -4.88 -0.16 5.55
C LEU A 184 -4.64 -0.03 4.06
N ILE A 185 -5.59 -0.48 3.25
CA ILE A 185 -5.57 -0.35 1.80
C ILE A 185 -6.79 0.44 1.36
N LEU A 186 -6.54 1.53 0.65
CA LEU A 186 -7.55 2.36 0.00
C LEU A 186 -7.50 2.07 -1.48
N VAL A 187 -8.59 1.56 -2.03
CA VAL A 187 -8.71 1.19 -3.43
C VAL A 187 -9.62 2.19 -4.14
N ILE A 188 -9.11 2.72 -5.25
CA ILE A 188 -9.78 3.70 -6.11
C ILE A 188 -10.25 3.01 -7.41
N ASP A 189 -9.61 1.89 -7.76
CA ASP A 189 -9.86 1.14 -8.98
C ASP A 189 -10.89 0.01 -8.76
N GLN A 190 -11.89 -0.05 -9.64
CA GLN A 190 -13.00 -1.00 -9.52
C GLN A 190 -12.58 -2.47 -9.73
N GLU A 191 -11.66 -2.75 -10.66
CA GLU A 191 -11.17 -4.12 -10.89
C GLU A 191 -10.37 -4.62 -9.67
N LEU A 192 -9.54 -3.73 -9.10
CA LEU A 192 -8.78 -4.06 -7.90
C LEU A 192 -9.68 -4.31 -6.68
N LYS A 193 -10.78 -3.58 -6.58
CA LYS A 193 -11.78 -3.79 -5.54
C LYS A 193 -12.43 -5.17 -5.67
N GLU A 194 -12.87 -5.55 -6.87
CA GLU A 194 -13.48 -6.86 -7.14
C GLU A 194 -12.51 -8.02 -6.83
N LEU A 195 -11.22 -7.82 -7.14
CA LEU A 195 -10.16 -8.76 -6.76
C LEU A 195 -10.10 -8.94 -5.23
N LEU A 196 -10.09 -7.84 -4.46
CA LEU A 196 -10.05 -7.89 -3.00
C LEU A 196 -11.30 -8.51 -2.39
N GLU A 197 -12.49 -8.18 -2.90
CA GLU A 197 -13.75 -8.78 -2.45
C GLU A 197 -13.75 -10.31 -2.63
N THR A 198 -13.17 -10.80 -3.72
CA THR A 198 -13.00 -12.25 -3.95
C THR A 198 -12.10 -12.90 -2.90
N HIS A 199 -11.06 -12.20 -2.44
CA HIS A 199 -10.17 -12.69 -1.37
C HIS A 199 -10.87 -12.69 -0.01
N THR A 200 -11.73 -11.72 0.26
CA THR A 200 -12.55 -11.66 1.48
C THR A 200 -13.52 -12.85 1.56
N HIS A 201 -14.21 -13.18 0.46
CA HIS A 201 -15.18 -14.28 0.44
C HIS A 201 -14.55 -15.69 0.44
N ALA A 202 -13.37 -15.86 -0.15
CA ALA A 202 -12.64 -17.13 -0.14
C ALA A 202 -12.16 -17.52 1.28
N VAL A 203 -11.99 -16.53 2.16
CA VAL A 203 -11.57 -16.70 3.55
C VAL A 203 -12.71 -17.27 4.42
N ASP A 204 -13.96 -16.88 4.16
CA ASP A 204 -15.14 -17.34 4.91
C ASP A 204 -15.61 -18.76 4.57
N SER A 205 -15.16 -19.32 3.44
CA SER A 205 -15.62 -20.62 2.91
C SER A 205 -14.68 -21.80 3.16
N ALA A 206 -13.52 -21.57 3.80
CA ALA A 206 -12.59 -22.64 4.17
C ALA A 206 -13.09 -23.39 5.43
N PRO A 207 -13.29 -24.72 5.40
CA PRO A 207 -13.73 -25.47 6.56
C PRO A 207 -12.67 -25.42 7.68
N GLU A 208 -13.11 -25.15 8.91
CA GLU A 208 -12.27 -25.29 10.11
C GLU A 208 -11.72 -26.73 10.15
N SER A 209 -10.39 -26.86 10.08
CA SER A 209 -9.66 -28.13 10.09
C SER A 209 -8.82 -28.26 11.34
#